data_AF-A0A0Q9EZR8-F1
#
_entry.id   AF-A0A0Q9EZR8-F1
#
_cell.length_a   1.000
_cell.length_b   1.000
_cell.length_c   1.000
_cell.angle_alpha   90.00
_cell.angle_beta   90.00
_cell.angle_gamma   90.00
#
_symmetry.space_group_name_H-M   'P 1'
#
loop_
_entity.id
_entity.type
_entity.pdbx_description
1 polymer ?
#
loop_
_entity_poly.entity_id
_entity_poly.type
_entity_poly.pdbx_seq_one_letter_code
_entity_poly.pdbx_strand_id
1 'polypeptide(L)'
;MFRLPFRPALTVALALTLLTAAPAFAGGPQARAPKGAAPPPAWEQLSPQQREQLIAPVRDRWNAEPDERQRMLDHARRWQQMSPDERKRARHGMRRWEGMNPEQREEARALFGRMRNLSDAEREALRERWRAMTPEQRREWMQRNAPKAGDLSRRDSRDEARPER
;
A
#
# COMPACT_ATOMS: atom_id res chain seq x y z
N MET A 1 -17.23 -9.73 -12.39
CA MET A 1 -18.08 -9.11 -11.36
C MET A 1 -18.05 -10.00 -10.14
N PHE A 2 -17.43 -9.59 -9.04
CA PHE A 2 -17.81 -9.91 -7.65
C PHE A 2 -16.92 -9.07 -6.72
N ARG A 3 -17.46 -7.95 -6.24
CA ARG A 3 -16.94 -7.23 -5.07
C ARG A 3 -17.60 -7.85 -3.84
N LEU A 4 -16.82 -8.32 -2.88
CA LEU A 4 -17.37 -8.67 -1.56
C LEU A 4 -17.30 -7.45 -0.63
N PRO A 5 -18.44 -6.97 -0.10
CA PRO A 5 -18.49 -5.89 0.87
C PRO A 5 -18.12 -6.40 2.26
N PHE A 6 -17.21 -5.68 2.94
CA PHE A 6 -17.00 -5.83 4.39
C PHE A 6 -18.32 -5.53 5.12
N ARG A 7 -18.86 -6.52 5.83
CA ARG A 7 -19.97 -6.38 6.76
C ARG A 7 -19.48 -6.69 8.18
N PRO A 8 -19.63 -5.77 9.14
CA PRO A 8 -19.68 -6.16 10.54
C PRO A 8 -21.15 -6.26 11.01
N ALA A 9 -21.57 -7.47 11.42
CA ALA A 9 -22.72 -7.69 12.30
C ALA A 9 -22.17 -7.87 13.74
N LEU A 10 -22.36 -6.94 14.68
CA LEU A 10 -23.52 -6.70 15.56
C LEU A 10 -23.64 -7.75 16.69
N THR A 11 -23.28 -7.33 17.91
CA THR A 11 -23.77 -7.93 19.16
C THR A 11 -24.16 -6.81 20.13
N VAL A 12 -25.40 -6.92 20.59
CA VAL A 12 -26.12 -6.06 21.54
C VAL A 12 -25.76 -6.45 22.97
N ALA A 13 -25.60 -5.47 23.86
CA ALA A 13 -25.90 -5.64 25.28
C ALA A 13 -26.52 -4.34 25.83
N LEU A 14 -27.70 -4.51 26.41
CA LEU A 14 -28.60 -3.50 26.94
C LEU A 14 -28.22 -3.17 28.40
N ALA A 15 -28.14 -1.89 28.77
CA ALA A 15 -28.29 -1.45 30.16
C ALA A 15 -28.89 -0.04 30.19
N LEU A 16 -30.12 0.05 30.71
CA LEU A 16 -30.84 1.28 31.04
C LEU A 16 -30.28 1.88 32.33
N THR A 17 -29.96 3.18 32.33
CA THR A 17 -30.39 4.14 33.38
C THR A 17 -30.19 5.61 32.96
N LEU A 18 -31.31 6.35 33.04
CA LEU A 18 -31.51 7.76 33.41
C LEU A 18 -30.95 8.94 32.60
N LEU A 19 -31.94 9.60 31.99
CA LEU A 19 -32.10 10.95 31.45
C LEU A 19 -31.30 12.09 32.12
N THR A 20 -30.48 12.79 31.32
CA THR A 20 -30.24 14.24 31.42
C THR A 20 -30.25 14.87 30.01
N ALA A 21 -30.89 16.02 29.89
CA ALA A 21 -31.14 16.75 28.65
C ALA A 21 -29.87 17.40 28.05
N ALA A 22 -29.90 17.58 26.73
CA ALA A 22 -28.80 17.96 25.83
C ALA A 22 -28.17 19.34 26.07
N PRO A 23 -27.01 19.61 25.42
CA PRO A 23 -27.12 20.37 24.18
C PRO A 23 -26.26 19.84 23.01
N ALA A 24 -26.87 19.94 21.82
CA ALA A 24 -26.27 20.14 20.49
C ALA A 24 -24.81 19.67 20.26
N PHE A 25 -24.67 18.48 19.68
CA PHE A 25 -23.42 18.02 19.04
C PHE A 25 -23.19 18.78 17.73
N ALA A 26 -22.44 19.88 17.80
CA ALA A 26 -21.71 20.43 16.65
C ALA A 26 -20.22 20.19 16.87
N GLY A 27 -19.81 18.93 16.77
CA GLY A 27 -18.43 18.49 16.99
C GLY A 27 -18.41 16.98 17.18
N GLY A 28 -18.37 16.23 16.07
CA GLY A 28 -18.11 14.78 16.14
C GLY A 28 -16.83 14.52 16.93
N PRO A 29 -16.70 13.39 17.64
CA PRO A 29 -15.53 13.08 18.43
C PRO A 29 -14.31 12.97 17.51
N GLN A 30 -13.60 14.07 17.32
CA GLN A 30 -12.18 13.99 17.06
C GLN A 30 -11.60 13.39 18.32
N ALA A 31 -11.26 12.10 18.26
CA ALA A 31 -10.44 11.41 19.24
C ALA A 31 -9.10 12.14 19.29
N ARG A 32 -9.05 13.23 20.05
CA ARG A 32 -7.86 13.99 20.36
C ARG A 32 -7.07 13.05 21.25
N ALA A 33 -6.06 12.40 20.70
CA ALA A 33 -5.17 11.54 21.47
C ALA A 33 -4.76 12.32 22.74
N PRO A 34 -4.93 11.75 23.94
CA PRO A 34 -4.64 12.46 25.18
C PRO A 34 -3.18 12.92 25.14
N LYS A 35 -2.96 14.23 25.19
CA LYS A 35 -1.63 14.81 25.34
C LYS A 35 -1.09 14.34 26.70
N GLY A 36 -0.21 13.33 26.69
CA GLY A 36 0.35 12.72 27.90
C GLY A 36 0.27 11.20 27.97
N ALA A 37 -0.33 10.51 26.98
CA ALA A 37 -0.22 9.06 26.93
C ALA A 37 1.24 8.63 26.74
N ALA A 38 1.71 7.71 27.60
CA ALA A 38 2.98 7.03 27.42
C ALA A 38 3.05 6.39 26.02
N PRO A 39 4.23 6.35 25.37
CA PRO A 39 4.37 5.67 24.09
C PRO A 39 3.97 4.19 24.23
N PRO A 40 3.41 3.57 23.18
CA PRO A 40 3.10 2.15 23.20
C PRO A 40 4.37 1.33 23.52
N PRO A 41 4.21 0.17 24.18
CA PRO A 41 5.34 -0.68 24.56
C PRO A 41 6.18 -1.09 23.34
N ALA A 42 7.48 -1.27 23.55
CA ALA A 42 8.37 -1.78 22.53
C ALA A 42 8.00 -3.22 22.15
N TRP A 43 8.42 -3.68 20.96
CA TRP A 43 8.13 -5.05 20.47
C TRP A 43 8.51 -6.15 21.48
N GLU A 44 9.65 -5.98 22.16
CA GLU A 44 10.16 -6.91 23.17
C GLU A 44 9.29 -7.00 24.43
N GLN A 45 8.46 -5.99 24.68
CA GLN A 45 7.55 -5.91 25.84
C GLN A 45 6.13 -6.38 25.53
N LEU A 46 5.82 -6.70 24.27
CA LEU A 46 4.50 -7.20 23.88
C LEU A 46 4.26 -8.60 24.44
N SER A 47 3.04 -8.86 24.93
CA SER A 47 2.62 -10.20 25.30
C SER A 47 2.56 -11.11 24.07
N PRO A 48 2.66 -12.44 24.24
CA PRO A 48 2.52 -13.38 23.13
C PRO A 48 1.24 -13.16 22.31
N GLN A 49 0.12 -12.88 22.98
CA GLN A 49 -1.16 -12.59 22.33
C GLN A 49 -1.12 -11.29 21.51
N GLN A 50 -0.46 -10.24 22.01
CA GLN A 50 -0.32 -8.98 21.26
C GLN A 50 0.55 -9.15 20.03
N ARG A 51 1.68 -9.87 20.14
CA ARG A 51 2.53 -10.18 18.98
C ARG A 51 1.75 -10.97 17.93
N GLU A 52 1.00 -11.96 18.38
CA GLU A 52 0.16 -12.79 17.53
C GLU A 52 -0.85 -11.96 16.73
N GLN A 53 -1.54 -11.01 17.36
CA GLN A 53 -2.48 -10.11 16.69
C GLN A 53 -1.80 -9.24 15.61
N LEU A 54 -0.56 -8.80 15.83
CA LEU A 54 0.17 -7.97 14.88
C LEU A 54 0.67 -8.77 13.67
N ILE A 55 1.00 -10.04 13.84
CA ILE A 55 1.50 -10.90 12.75
C ILE A 55 0.40 -11.67 12.03
N ALA A 56 -0.79 -11.79 12.62
CA ALA A 56 -1.91 -12.58 12.08
C ALA A 56 -2.20 -12.28 10.61
N PRO A 57 -2.32 -11.02 10.14
CA PRO A 57 -2.58 -10.75 8.72
C PRO A 57 -1.52 -11.32 7.76
N VAL A 58 -0.25 -11.30 8.18
CA VAL A 58 0.86 -11.84 7.38
C VAL A 58 0.81 -13.36 7.34
N ARG A 59 0.55 -14.00 8.49
CA ARG A 59 0.37 -15.46 8.59
C ARG A 59 -0.81 -15.94 7.75
N ASP A 60 -1.93 -15.24 7.82
CA ASP A 60 -3.16 -15.65 7.13
C ASP A 60 -2.96 -15.56 5.62
N ARG A 61 -2.34 -14.48 5.10
CA ARG A 61 -1.95 -14.38 3.68
C ARG A 61 -0.98 -15.49 3.26
N TRP A 62 0.05 -15.75 4.07
CA TRP A 62 1.02 -16.83 3.81
C TRP A 62 0.35 -18.20 3.68
N ASN A 63 -0.66 -18.48 4.51
CA ASN A 63 -1.39 -19.74 4.48
C ASN A 63 -2.35 -19.82 3.29
N ALA A 64 -3.02 -18.72 2.94
CA ALA A 64 -3.99 -18.64 1.86
C ALA A 64 -3.37 -18.69 0.45
N GLU A 65 -2.12 -18.26 0.29
CA GLU A 65 -1.47 -18.14 -1.02
C GLU A 65 -0.18 -19.00 -1.13
N PRO A 66 -0.28 -20.35 -1.22
CA PRO A 66 0.89 -21.23 -1.30
C PRO A 66 1.84 -20.89 -2.46
N ASP A 67 1.31 -20.52 -3.62
CA ASP A 67 2.08 -20.23 -4.83
C ASP A 67 2.88 -18.91 -4.72
N GLU A 68 2.46 -18.00 -3.83
CA GLU A 68 3.10 -16.70 -3.61
C GLU A 68 4.17 -16.74 -2.50
N ARG A 69 4.24 -17.82 -1.73
CA ARG A 69 5.16 -17.95 -0.58
C ARG A 69 6.61 -17.67 -0.93
N GLN A 70 7.09 -18.23 -2.05
CA GLN A 70 8.47 -18.03 -2.49
C GLN A 70 8.76 -16.54 -2.72
N ARG A 71 7.77 -15.80 -3.20
CA ARG A 71 7.87 -14.40 -3.61
C ARG A 71 7.81 -13.49 -2.41
N MET A 72 6.95 -13.82 -1.44
CA MET A 72 6.97 -13.23 -0.11
C MET A 72 8.34 -13.38 0.57
N LEU A 73 8.95 -14.56 0.51
CA LEU A 73 10.31 -14.79 1.04
C LEU A 73 11.37 -13.98 0.29
N ASP A 74 11.31 -13.94 -1.04
CA ASP A 74 12.22 -13.12 -1.85
C ASP A 74 12.12 -11.63 -1.48
N HIS A 75 10.89 -11.13 -1.27
CA HIS A 75 10.66 -9.75 -0.83
C HIS A 75 11.25 -9.49 0.56
N ALA A 76 11.04 -10.41 1.50
CA ALA A 76 11.60 -10.32 2.84
C ALA A 76 13.14 -10.30 2.81
N ARG A 77 13.77 -11.19 2.02
CA ARG A 77 15.22 -11.23 1.85
C ARG A 77 15.77 -9.94 1.26
N ARG A 78 15.18 -9.43 0.18
CA ARG A 78 15.59 -8.15 -0.42
C ARG A 78 15.47 -7.00 0.57
N TRP A 79 14.37 -6.95 1.32
CA TRP A 79 14.17 -5.93 2.35
C TRP A 79 15.23 -5.98 3.45
N GLN A 80 15.59 -7.19 3.91
CA GLN A 80 16.66 -7.38 4.90
C GLN A 80 18.01 -6.89 4.39
N GLN A 81 18.32 -7.06 3.10
CA GLN A 81 19.56 -6.64 2.48
C GLN A 81 19.63 -5.13 2.18
N MET A 82 18.50 -4.42 2.15
CA MET A 82 18.49 -2.97 1.92
C MET A 82 19.16 -2.20 3.08
N SER A 83 19.99 -1.24 2.71
CA SER A 83 20.54 -0.22 3.60
C SER A 83 19.43 0.66 4.20
N PRO A 84 19.70 1.36 5.32
CA PRO A 84 18.73 2.29 5.92
C PRO A 84 18.20 3.35 4.94
N ASP A 85 19.06 3.86 4.06
CA ASP A 85 18.69 4.86 3.06
C ASP A 85 17.83 4.28 1.94
N GLU A 86 18.11 3.06 1.49
CA GLU A 86 17.25 2.36 0.54
C GLU A 86 15.86 2.12 1.12
N ARG A 87 15.78 1.65 2.37
CA ARG A 87 14.49 1.49 3.06
C ARG A 87 13.76 2.82 3.22
N LYS A 88 14.48 3.93 3.47
CA LYS A 88 13.89 5.28 3.53
C LYS A 88 13.30 5.68 2.18
N ARG A 89 14.04 5.46 1.08
CA ARG A 89 13.57 5.71 -0.28
C ARG A 89 12.36 4.84 -0.63
N ALA A 90 12.38 3.55 -0.27
CA ALA A 90 11.26 2.63 -0.49
C ALA A 90 9.98 3.09 0.25
N ARG A 91 10.09 3.45 1.54
CA ARG A 91 8.95 3.99 2.31
C ARG A 91 8.41 5.29 1.71
N HIS A 92 9.27 6.17 1.23
CA HIS A 92 8.84 7.39 0.55
C HIS A 92 8.12 7.08 -0.77
N GLY A 93 8.64 6.13 -1.56
CA GLY A 93 7.98 5.62 -2.76
C GLY A 93 6.59 5.08 -2.47
N MET A 94 6.47 4.29 -1.40
CA MET A 94 5.19 3.71 -0.97
C MET A 94 4.17 4.78 -0.60
N ARG A 95 4.52 5.76 0.25
CA ARG A 95 3.61 6.86 0.60
C ARG A 95 3.10 7.63 -0.62
N ARG A 96 3.97 7.87 -1.62
CA ARG A 96 3.53 8.49 -2.88
C ARG A 96 2.54 7.61 -3.63
N TRP A 97 2.81 6.30 -3.72
CA TRP A 97 1.93 5.34 -4.40
C TRP A 97 0.55 5.22 -3.75
N GLU A 98 0.49 5.19 -2.42
CA GLU A 98 -0.74 5.22 -1.62
C GLU A 98 -1.62 6.42 -1.98
N GLY A 99 -1.02 7.60 -2.12
CA GLY A 99 -1.70 8.84 -2.49
C GLY A 99 -2.06 8.98 -3.97
N MET A 100 -1.65 8.05 -4.84
CA MET A 100 -2.00 8.08 -6.26
C MET A 100 -3.42 7.55 -6.50
N ASN A 101 -4.17 8.25 -7.34
CA ASN A 101 -5.43 7.75 -7.89
C ASN A 101 -5.19 6.63 -8.93
N PRO A 102 -6.23 5.92 -9.40
CA PRO A 102 -6.07 4.83 -10.36
C PRO A 102 -5.32 5.19 -11.65
N GLU A 103 -5.63 6.34 -12.26
CA GLU A 103 -4.99 6.83 -13.49
C GLU A 103 -3.50 7.12 -13.26
N GLN A 104 -3.16 7.79 -12.17
CA GLN A 104 -1.77 8.07 -11.78
C GLN A 104 -0.97 6.78 -11.52
N ARG A 105 -1.61 5.74 -10.97
CA ARG A 105 -0.97 4.42 -10.79
C ARG A 105 -0.72 3.73 -12.13
N GLU A 106 -1.64 3.86 -13.09
CA GLU A 106 -1.43 3.35 -14.45
C GLU A 106 -0.29 4.05 -15.16
N GLU A 107 -0.25 5.38 -15.11
CA GLU A 107 0.86 6.19 -15.62
C GLU A 107 2.19 5.77 -15.00
N ALA A 108 2.25 5.68 -13.67
CA ALA A 108 3.46 5.29 -12.94
C ALA A 108 3.94 3.88 -13.33
N ARG A 109 3.01 2.92 -13.50
CA ARG A 109 3.35 1.56 -13.98
C ARG A 109 3.90 1.55 -15.39
N ALA A 110 3.28 2.30 -16.31
CA ALA A 110 3.75 2.38 -17.68
C ALA A 110 5.14 3.03 -17.75
N LEU A 111 5.32 4.14 -17.05
CA LEU A 111 6.61 4.84 -16.96
C LEU A 111 7.70 3.92 -16.38
N PHE A 112 7.42 3.26 -15.25
CA PHE A 112 8.34 2.29 -14.65
C PHE A 112 8.67 1.13 -15.60
N GLY A 113 7.65 0.58 -16.26
CA GLY A 113 7.82 -0.50 -17.23
C GLY A 113 8.76 -0.11 -18.37
N ARG A 114 8.71 1.14 -18.85
CA ARG A 114 9.64 1.64 -19.85
C ARG A 114 11.03 1.90 -19.27
N MET A 115 11.14 2.53 -18.10
CA MET A 115 12.41 2.84 -17.45
C MET A 115 13.25 1.61 -17.08
N ARG A 116 12.62 0.46 -16.78
CA ARG A 116 13.32 -0.74 -16.29
C ARG A 116 14.47 -1.20 -17.19
N ASN A 117 14.31 -1.07 -18.50
CA ASN A 117 15.28 -1.53 -19.50
C ASN A 117 16.17 -0.41 -20.05
N LEU A 118 16.08 0.81 -19.49
CA LEU A 118 16.87 1.96 -19.90
C LEU A 118 18.11 2.12 -19.02
N SER A 119 19.19 2.67 -19.58
CA SER A 119 20.34 3.18 -18.84
C SER A 119 19.96 4.37 -17.96
N ASP A 120 20.79 4.74 -16.99
CA ASP A 120 20.47 5.85 -16.09
C ASP A 120 20.35 7.20 -16.80
N ALA A 121 21.17 7.43 -17.84
CA ALA A 121 21.08 8.62 -18.69
C ALA A 121 19.74 8.66 -19.45
N GLU A 122 19.32 7.55 -20.04
CA GLU A 122 18.03 7.45 -20.74
C GLU A 122 16.85 7.56 -19.77
N ARG A 123 16.96 7.04 -18.55
CA ARG A 123 15.95 7.22 -17.49
C ARG A 123 15.81 8.68 -17.09
N GLU A 124 16.90 9.43 -16.94
CA GLU A 124 16.85 10.87 -16.65
C GLU A 124 16.18 11.61 -17.80
N ALA A 125 16.60 11.34 -19.04
CA ALA A 125 16.01 11.97 -20.22
C ALA A 125 14.49 11.69 -20.32
N LEU A 126 14.05 10.47 -20.01
CA LEU A 126 12.63 10.12 -19.99
C LEU A 126 11.89 10.85 -18.85
N ARG A 127 12.49 10.98 -17.67
CA ARG A 127 11.90 11.72 -16.54
C ARG A 127 11.71 13.20 -16.85
N GLU A 128 12.71 13.83 -17.46
CA GLU A 128 12.61 15.23 -17.90
C GLU A 128 11.53 15.42 -18.97
N ARG A 129 11.49 14.55 -19.99
CA ARG A 129 10.43 14.58 -21.01
C ARG A 129 9.05 14.40 -20.37
N TRP A 130 8.89 13.47 -19.43
CA TRP A 130 7.63 13.22 -18.74
C TRP A 130 7.15 14.42 -17.91
N ARG A 131 8.07 15.13 -17.24
CA ARG A 131 7.77 16.35 -16.49
C ARG A 131 7.29 17.47 -17.42
N ALA A 132 7.86 17.57 -18.62
CA ALA A 132 7.49 18.57 -19.62
C ALA A 132 6.19 18.26 -20.38
N MET A 133 5.68 17.02 -20.34
CA MET A 133 4.46 16.64 -21.06
C MET A 133 3.19 17.26 -20.45
N THR A 134 2.29 17.75 -21.30
CA THR A 134 0.92 18.10 -20.92
C THR A 134 0.09 16.85 -20.60
N PRO A 135 -1.06 16.97 -19.92
CA PRO A 135 -1.96 15.84 -19.70
C PRO A 135 -2.35 15.12 -21.00
N GLU A 136 -2.60 15.86 -22.08
CA GLU A 136 -2.93 15.32 -23.41
C GLU A 136 -1.78 14.48 -23.95
N GLN A 137 -0.56 15.01 -23.89
CA GLN A 137 0.65 14.31 -24.33
C GLN A 137 0.93 13.05 -23.51
N ARG A 138 0.64 13.07 -22.20
CA ARG A 138 0.73 11.86 -21.35
C ARG A 138 -0.29 10.82 -21.77
N ARG A 139 -1.54 11.21 -22.04
CA ARG A 139 -2.57 10.27 -22.55
C ARG A 139 -2.15 9.63 -23.87
N GLU A 140 -1.63 10.40 -24.81
CA GLU A 140 -1.11 9.88 -26.08
C GLU A 140 0.12 8.98 -25.91
N TRP A 141 1.01 9.35 -24.98
CA TRP A 141 2.16 8.52 -24.64
C TRP A 141 1.69 7.20 -24.03
N MET A 142 0.69 7.23 -23.15
CA MET A 142 0.08 6.04 -22.55
C MET A 142 -0.58 5.15 -23.60
N GLN A 143 -1.34 5.69 -24.56
CA GLN A 143 -1.93 4.86 -25.63
C GLN A 143 -0.87 4.09 -26.43
N ARG A 144 0.33 4.67 -26.61
CA ARG A 144 1.45 4.05 -27.35
C ARG A 144 2.34 3.16 -26.50
N ASN A 145 2.44 3.42 -25.20
CA ASN A 145 3.44 2.80 -24.31
C ASN A 145 2.83 2.04 -23.13
N ALA A 146 1.50 2.05 -22.98
CA ALA A 146 0.82 1.31 -21.93
C ALA A 146 1.15 -0.18 -22.05
N PRO A 147 1.38 -0.87 -20.93
CA PRO A 147 1.53 -2.31 -20.96
C PRO A 147 0.25 -2.91 -21.56
N LYS A 148 0.38 -3.85 -22.49
CA LYS A 148 -0.78 -4.50 -23.12
C LYS A 148 -1.70 -5.06 -22.02
N ALA A 149 -3.02 -5.04 -22.20
CA ALA A 149 -3.97 -5.48 -21.17
C ALA A 149 -3.69 -6.91 -20.63
N GLY A 150 -3.14 -7.80 -21.47
CA GLY A 150 -2.67 -9.13 -21.07
C GLY A 150 -1.38 -9.15 -20.23
N ASP A 151 -0.56 -8.09 -20.30
CA ASP A 151 0.59 -7.89 -19.41
C ASP A 151 0.18 -7.30 -18.07
N LEU A 152 -0.92 -6.52 -17.97
CA LEU A 152 -1.42 -5.98 -16.71
C LEU A 152 -2.17 -7.03 -15.88
N SER A 153 -3.04 -7.84 -16.50
CA SER A 153 -3.70 -8.98 -15.83
C SER A 153 -2.69 -10.05 -15.43
N ARG A 154 -1.69 -10.32 -16.28
CA ARG A 154 -0.60 -11.22 -15.92
C ARG A 154 0.32 -10.59 -14.87
N ARG A 155 0.42 -9.25 -14.78
CA ARG A 155 1.20 -8.50 -13.78
C ARG A 155 0.52 -8.37 -12.43
N ASP A 156 -0.80 -8.29 -12.30
CA ASP A 156 -1.40 -8.48 -10.97
C ASP A 156 -0.96 -9.85 -10.41
N SER A 157 -0.85 -10.87 -11.28
CA SER A 157 -0.30 -12.19 -10.96
C SER A 157 1.22 -12.38 -11.18
N ARG A 158 2.00 -11.32 -11.51
CA ARG A 158 3.44 -11.36 -11.87
C ARG A 158 4.27 -10.21 -11.28
N ASP A 159 3.66 -9.16 -10.73
CA ASP A 159 4.29 -8.12 -9.92
C ASP A 159 4.16 -8.45 -8.42
N GLU A 160 3.16 -9.26 -8.00
CA GLU A 160 3.32 -10.14 -6.83
C GLU A 160 4.44 -11.16 -7.06
N ALA A 161 4.78 -11.38 -8.34
CA ALA A 161 5.37 -12.59 -8.81
C ALA A 161 6.50 -12.42 -9.86
N ARG A 162 7.52 -11.61 -9.56
CA ARG A 162 8.79 -11.67 -10.29
C ARG A 162 10.02 -11.34 -9.42
N PRO A 163 11.07 -12.18 -9.43
CA PRO A 163 12.32 -11.90 -8.74
C PRO A 163 13.05 -10.76 -9.47
N GLU A 164 13.53 -9.79 -8.70
CA GLU A 164 14.40 -8.75 -9.23
C GLU A 164 15.84 -9.24 -9.24
N ARG A 165 16.48 -9.03 -10.39
CA ARG A 165 17.87 -9.36 -10.68
C ARG A 165 18.80 -8.38 -9.98
#